data_AF-S9USD1-F1
#
_entry.id   AF-S9USD1-F1
#
_cell.length_a   1.000
_cell.length_b   1.000
_cell.length_c   1.000
_cell.angle_alpha   90.00
_cell.angle_beta   90.00
_cell.angle_gamma   90.00
#
_symmetry.space_group_name_H-M   'P 1'
#
loop_
_entity.id
_entity.type
_entity.pdbx_description
1 polymer ?
#
loop_
_entity_poly.entity_id
_entity_poly.type
_entity_poly.pdbx_seq_one_letter_code
_entity_poly.pdbx_strand_id
1 'polypeptide(L)'
;MAYCCAQEYAEQTGHINKLLMPMTDVCSGALHVAPQMIPPRLDYLMSFFQNDNMYFRAAPIAHQQDALIQPIADWVEKTYGLPVPRIVGIGHPNVSPHAVAVMREALAAMAMNPYQIVALCVAAQFTSSLLLPLALFHGVVDLPTALQINRAEEMHNITEAGMVEGYHDIREADVVTKICACAMTWKLMANVPLSKCLAMPRASSPLDDVDGV
;
A
#
# COMPACT_ATOMS: atom_id res chain seq x y z
N MET A 1 3.46 15.21 9.58
CA MET A 1 3.59 13.91 10.26
C MET A 1 3.50 14.04 11.78
N ALA A 2 4.43 14.76 12.43
CA ALA A 2 4.44 14.93 13.89
C ALA A 2 3.10 15.43 14.47
N TYR A 3 2.47 16.42 13.83
CA TYR A 3 1.14 16.92 14.26
C TYR A 3 0.04 15.85 14.20
N CYS A 4 0.04 14.99 13.18
CA CYS A 4 -0.94 13.91 13.06
C CYS A 4 -0.79 12.91 14.22
N CYS A 5 0.45 12.51 14.54
CA CYS A 5 0.70 11.64 15.68
C CYS A 5 0.32 12.34 17.00
N ALA A 6 0.66 13.62 17.18
CA ALA A 6 0.26 14.37 18.37
C ALA A 6 -1.26 14.40 18.54
N GLN A 7 -2.02 14.58 17.45
CA GLN A 7 -3.48 14.51 17.49
C GLN A 7 -3.98 13.12 17.90
N GLU A 8 -3.44 12.04 17.33
CA GLU A 8 -3.81 10.67 17.71
C GLU A 8 -3.63 10.42 19.20
N TYR A 9 -2.53 10.90 19.78
CA TYR A 9 -2.28 10.80 21.23
C TYR A 9 -3.23 11.68 22.06
N ALA A 10 -3.57 12.88 21.57
CA ALA A 10 -4.48 13.79 22.26
C ALA A 10 -5.92 13.25 22.35
N GLU A 11 -6.35 12.48 21.35
CA GLU A 11 -7.69 11.85 21.32
C GLU A 11 -7.80 10.58 22.18
N GLN A 12 -6.70 10.06 22.74
CA GLN A 12 -6.76 8.85 23.59
C GLN A 12 -7.30 9.18 24.99
N THR A 13 -8.33 8.46 25.43
CA THR A 13 -8.93 8.64 26.76
C THR A 13 -8.87 7.35 27.59
N GLY A 14 -8.31 7.43 28.80
CA GLY A 14 -8.24 6.32 29.77
C GLY A 14 -7.19 5.26 29.43
N HIS A 15 -7.24 4.68 28.23
CA HIS A 15 -6.25 3.72 27.72
C HIS A 15 -5.86 4.04 26.28
N ILE A 16 -4.67 3.58 25.87
CA ILE A 16 -4.17 3.75 24.50
C ILE A 16 -4.80 2.68 23.61
N ASN A 17 -5.61 3.09 22.62
CA ASN A 17 -6.13 2.20 21.59
C ASN A 17 -5.32 2.33 20.31
N LYS A 18 -4.41 1.37 20.06
CA LYS A 18 -3.52 1.36 18.89
C LYS A 18 -4.26 1.32 17.54
N LEU A 19 -5.48 0.78 17.50
CA LEU A 19 -6.27 0.72 16.26
C LEU A 19 -6.64 2.12 15.76
N LEU A 20 -6.74 3.09 16.67
CA LEU A 20 -7.05 4.49 16.36
C LEU A 20 -5.79 5.35 16.14
N MET A 21 -4.60 4.73 16.05
CA MET A 21 -3.33 5.44 15.93
C MET A 21 -2.51 5.00 14.69
N PRO A 22 -3.11 4.99 13.48
CA PRO A 22 -2.44 4.48 12.29
C PRO A 22 -1.20 5.30 11.85
N MET A 23 -1.18 6.61 12.10
CA MET A 23 -0.03 7.46 11.78
C MET A 23 1.14 7.17 12.72
N THR A 24 0.87 6.93 14.00
CA THR A 24 1.85 6.49 14.99
C THR A 24 2.42 5.11 14.66
N ASP A 25 1.58 4.19 14.19
CA ASP A 25 1.99 2.85 13.74
C ASP A 25 2.96 2.92 12.55
N VAL A 26 2.64 3.73 11.53
CA VAL A 26 3.53 3.97 10.38
C VAL A 26 4.85 4.62 10.81
N CYS A 27 4.80 5.61 11.70
CA CYS A 27 6.01 6.23 12.26
C CYS A 27 6.89 5.22 13.01
N SER A 28 6.28 4.37 13.84
CA SER A 28 6.99 3.34 14.60
C SER A 28 7.63 2.33 13.65
N GLY A 29 6.89 1.88 12.64
CA GLY A 29 7.41 0.99 11.60
C GLY A 29 8.60 1.61 10.85
N ALA A 30 8.53 2.89 10.51
CA ALA A 30 9.60 3.61 9.81
C ALA A 30 10.89 3.73 10.64
N LEU A 31 10.79 3.87 11.97
CA LEU A 31 11.96 3.90 12.87
C LEU A 31 12.75 2.60 12.86
N HIS A 32 12.09 1.48 12.57
CA HIS A 32 12.72 0.16 12.47
C HIS A 32 13.28 -0.14 11.08
N VAL A 33 13.13 0.76 10.08
CA VAL A 33 13.68 0.53 8.74
C VAL A 33 15.09 1.12 8.65
N ALA A 34 16.08 0.24 8.75
CA ALA A 34 17.46 0.57 8.41
C ALA A 34 17.69 0.50 6.87
N PRO A 35 18.71 1.18 6.31
CA PRO A 35 19.01 1.18 4.88
C PRO A 35 19.09 -0.22 4.26
N GLN A 36 19.71 -1.18 4.97
CA GLN A 36 19.83 -2.57 4.54
C GLN A 36 18.49 -3.31 4.45
N MET A 37 17.44 -2.79 5.10
CA MET A 37 16.08 -3.35 5.04
C MET A 37 15.24 -2.78 3.89
N ILE A 38 15.74 -1.80 3.14
CA ILE A 38 15.03 -1.25 1.99
C ILE A 38 14.88 -2.30 0.88
N PRO A 39 15.95 -2.99 0.41
CA PRO A 39 15.82 -3.97 -0.67
C PRO A 39 14.84 -5.13 -0.34
N PRO A 40 14.88 -5.77 0.84
CA PRO A 40 13.89 -6.80 1.19
C PRO A 40 12.43 -6.32 1.20
N ARG A 41 12.19 -5.03 1.49
CA ARG A 41 10.84 -4.44 1.41
C ARG A 41 10.41 -4.22 -0.04
N LEU A 42 11.33 -3.88 -0.94
CA LEU A 42 11.04 -3.87 -2.37
C LEU A 42 10.74 -5.29 -2.88
N ASP A 43 11.47 -6.31 -2.42
CA ASP A 43 11.15 -7.72 -2.72
C ASP A 43 9.75 -8.10 -2.27
N TYR A 44 9.37 -7.69 -1.06
CA TYR A 44 8.01 -7.87 -0.55
C TYR A 44 6.96 -7.20 -1.44
N LEU A 45 7.18 -5.95 -1.87
CA LEU A 45 6.28 -5.26 -2.79
C LEU A 45 6.17 -5.96 -4.15
N MET A 46 7.29 -6.49 -4.66
CA MET A 46 7.31 -7.26 -5.91
C MET A 46 6.55 -8.58 -5.83
N SER A 47 6.31 -9.12 -4.63
CA SER A 47 5.46 -10.32 -4.47
C SER A 47 4.00 -10.04 -4.84
N PHE A 48 3.49 -8.83 -4.57
CA PHE A 48 2.17 -8.40 -5.01
C PHE A 48 2.11 -8.18 -6.52
N PHE A 49 3.15 -7.59 -7.11
CA PHE A 49 3.17 -7.30 -8.55
C PHE A 49 3.00 -8.57 -9.42
N GLN A 50 3.50 -9.72 -8.96
CA GLN A 50 3.38 -10.98 -9.72
C GLN A 50 1.93 -11.49 -9.81
N ASN A 51 1.11 -11.22 -8.79
CA ASN A 51 -0.29 -11.66 -8.71
C ASN A 51 -1.17 -10.51 -8.21
N ASP A 52 -1.06 -9.36 -8.86
CA ASP A 52 -1.71 -8.14 -8.41
C ASP A 52 -3.23 -8.25 -8.53
N ASN A 53 -3.97 -7.83 -7.50
CA ASN A 53 -5.43 -7.84 -7.51
C ASN A 53 -6.01 -7.04 -8.70
N MET A 54 -5.28 -6.04 -9.20
CA MET A 54 -5.69 -5.24 -10.38
C MET A 54 -5.71 -6.03 -11.69
N TYR A 55 -5.17 -7.25 -11.73
CA TYR A 55 -5.24 -8.11 -12.91
C TYR A 55 -6.55 -8.88 -13.02
N PHE A 56 -7.23 -9.11 -11.90
CA PHE A 56 -8.37 -10.01 -11.82
C PHE A 56 -9.69 -9.25 -11.84
N ARG A 57 -10.70 -9.88 -12.43
CA ARG A 57 -12.07 -9.39 -12.51
C ARG A 57 -13.03 -10.49 -12.08
N ALA A 58 -13.98 -10.14 -11.21
CA ALA A 58 -15.11 -10.99 -10.91
C ALA A 58 -16.10 -10.94 -12.09
N ALA A 59 -16.43 -12.11 -12.66
CA ALA A 59 -17.27 -12.19 -13.85
C ALA A 59 -18.60 -11.40 -13.77
N PRO A 60 -19.34 -11.38 -12.63
CA PRO A 60 -20.59 -10.64 -12.52
C PRO A 60 -20.45 -9.11 -12.63
N ILE A 61 -19.30 -8.56 -12.21
CA ILE A 61 -19.05 -7.12 -12.12
C ILE A 61 -17.86 -6.67 -12.98
N ALA A 62 -17.37 -7.52 -13.89
CA ALA A 62 -16.14 -7.29 -14.64
C ALA A 62 -16.15 -5.95 -15.39
N HIS A 63 -17.29 -5.58 -16.00
CA HIS A 63 -17.43 -4.32 -16.70
C HIS A 63 -17.32 -3.10 -15.77
N GLN A 64 -17.87 -3.18 -14.55
CA GLN A 64 -17.76 -2.10 -13.56
C GLN A 64 -16.33 -1.97 -13.05
N GLN A 65 -15.68 -3.11 -12.75
CA GLN A 65 -14.27 -3.13 -12.35
C GLN A 65 -13.36 -2.61 -13.45
N ASP A 66 -13.61 -2.96 -14.72
CA ASP A 66 -12.85 -2.44 -15.86
C ASP A 66 -12.94 -0.91 -15.94
N ALA A 67 -14.14 -0.34 -15.83
CA ALA A 67 -14.31 1.11 -15.88
C ALA A 67 -13.50 1.86 -14.80
N LEU A 68 -13.37 1.27 -13.60
CA LEU A 68 -12.63 1.86 -12.49
C LEU A 68 -11.11 1.61 -12.57
N ILE A 69 -10.69 0.45 -13.08
CA ILE A 69 -9.28 0.01 -13.10
C ILE A 69 -8.57 0.46 -14.39
N GLN A 70 -9.28 0.69 -15.49
CA GLN A 70 -8.68 1.10 -16.76
C GLN A 70 -7.75 2.33 -16.64
N PRO A 71 -8.09 3.41 -15.89
CA PRO A 71 -7.18 4.53 -15.70
C PRO A 71 -5.84 4.15 -15.06
N ILE A 72 -5.84 3.14 -14.18
CA ILE A 72 -4.63 2.61 -13.54
C ILE A 72 -3.81 1.82 -14.58
N ALA A 73 -4.46 0.96 -15.36
CA ALA A 73 -3.81 0.18 -16.41
C ALA A 73 -3.14 1.07 -17.45
N ASP A 74 -3.87 2.08 -17.96
CA ASP A 74 -3.38 3.05 -18.93
C ASP A 74 -2.18 3.83 -18.39
N TRP A 75 -2.24 4.21 -17.10
CA TRP A 75 -1.14 4.91 -16.45
C TRP A 75 0.11 4.03 -16.31
N VAL A 76 -0.04 2.75 -15.94
CA VAL A 76 1.08 1.81 -15.83
C VAL A 76 1.73 1.58 -17.19
N GLU A 77 0.92 1.36 -18.22
CA GLU A 77 1.39 1.21 -19.60
C GLU A 77 2.16 2.44 -20.07
N LYS A 78 1.62 3.64 -19.83
CA LYS A 78 2.26 4.90 -20.22
C LYS A 78 3.55 5.17 -19.44
N THR A 79 3.58 4.86 -18.14
CA THR A 79 4.67 5.24 -17.24
C THR A 79 5.82 4.25 -17.27
N TYR A 80 5.52 2.96 -17.38
CA TYR A 80 6.50 1.87 -17.29
C TYR A 80 6.65 1.09 -18.59
N GLY A 81 5.80 1.31 -19.59
CA GLY A 81 5.82 0.55 -20.84
C GLY A 81 5.38 -0.90 -20.67
N LEU A 82 4.66 -1.20 -19.59
CA LEU A 82 4.26 -2.57 -19.23
C LEU A 82 2.76 -2.77 -19.42
N PRO A 83 2.33 -3.74 -20.24
CA PRO A 83 0.91 -4.08 -20.34
C PRO A 83 0.41 -4.64 -19.01
N VAL A 84 -0.80 -4.24 -18.61
CA VAL A 84 -1.44 -4.78 -17.40
C VAL A 84 -2.31 -5.98 -17.78
N PRO A 85 -2.02 -7.19 -17.27
CA PRO A 85 -2.86 -8.35 -17.51
C PRO A 85 -4.32 -8.12 -17.09
N ARG A 86 -5.25 -8.70 -17.85
CA ARG A 86 -6.67 -8.72 -17.51
C ARG A 86 -7.19 -10.16 -17.57
N ILE A 87 -7.62 -10.67 -16.43
CA ILE A 87 -8.15 -12.02 -16.23
C ILE A 87 -9.55 -11.93 -15.63
N VAL A 88 -10.50 -12.66 -16.20
CA VAL A 88 -11.84 -12.80 -15.61
C VAL A 88 -11.93 -14.17 -14.92
N GLY A 89 -12.22 -14.17 -13.62
CA GLY A 89 -12.21 -15.38 -12.80
C GLY A 89 -10.79 -15.85 -12.45
N ILE A 90 -10.58 -17.17 -12.51
CA ILE A 90 -9.31 -17.80 -12.12
C ILE A 90 -8.40 -17.92 -13.34
N GLY A 91 -7.15 -17.46 -13.21
CA GLY A 91 -6.15 -17.59 -14.26
C GLY A 91 -4.76 -17.21 -13.76
N HIS A 92 -3.75 -17.41 -14.61
CA HIS A 92 -2.37 -17.01 -14.32
C HIS A 92 -2.00 -15.77 -15.15
N PRO A 93 -1.59 -14.64 -14.52
CA PRO A 93 -1.30 -13.38 -15.21
C PRO A 93 -0.10 -13.44 -16.16
N ASN A 94 0.74 -14.48 -16.09
CA ASN A 94 1.92 -14.66 -16.94
C ASN A 94 2.81 -13.40 -17.00
N VAL A 95 3.06 -12.78 -15.84
CA VAL A 95 3.92 -11.59 -15.75
C VAL A 95 5.33 -11.96 -16.21
N SER A 96 5.83 -11.29 -17.25
CA SER A 96 7.13 -11.62 -17.83
C SER A 96 8.28 -11.25 -16.88
N PRO A 97 9.43 -11.97 -16.93
CA PRO A 97 10.63 -11.58 -16.17
C PRO A 97 11.09 -10.15 -16.49
N HIS A 98 10.87 -9.69 -17.72
CA HIS A 98 11.15 -8.31 -18.13
C HIS A 98 10.28 -7.30 -17.37
N ALA A 99 8.96 -7.55 -17.27
CA ALA A 99 8.06 -6.68 -16.52
C ALA A 99 8.43 -6.60 -15.02
N VAL A 100 8.82 -7.73 -14.43
CA VAL A 100 9.31 -7.78 -13.04
C VAL A 100 10.57 -6.94 -12.87
N ALA A 101 11.52 -7.03 -13.80
CA ALA A 101 12.75 -6.24 -13.76
C ALA A 101 12.47 -4.73 -13.88
N VAL A 102 11.65 -4.32 -14.85
CA VAL A 102 11.28 -2.91 -15.07
C VAL A 102 10.59 -2.32 -13.85
N MET A 103 9.60 -3.01 -13.27
CA MET A 103 8.93 -2.50 -12.07
C MET A 103 9.86 -2.42 -10.86
N ARG A 104 10.75 -3.40 -10.69
CA ARG A 104 11.74 -3.38 -9.61
C ARG A 104 12.69 -2.18 -9.75
N GLU A 105 13.19 -1.93 -10.95
CA GLU A 105 14.03 -0.78 -11.24
C GLU A 105 13.28 0.54 -11.00
N ALA A 106 12.02 0.62 -11.43
CA ALA A 106 11.17 1.78 -11.18
C ALA A 106 10.98 2.05 -9.69
N LEU A 107 10.69 1.03 -8.88
CA LEU A 107 10.57 1.17 -7.43
C LEU A 107 11.88 1.62 -6.77
N ALA A 108 13.02 1.09 -7.21
CA ALA A 108 14.33 1.50 -6.73
C ALA A 108 14.64 2.96 -7.09
N ALA A 109 14.27 3.39 -8.30
CA ALA A 109 14.49 4.74 -8.80
C ALA A 109 13.64 5.82 -8.09
N MET A 110 12.52 5.44 -7.45
CA MET A 110 11.70 6.38 -6.67
C MET A 110 12.42 6.95 -5.44
N ALA A 111 13.54 6.35 -5.00
CA ALA A 111 14.34 6.81 -3.86
C ALA A 111 13.50 7.09 -2.60
N MET A 112 12.51 6.22 -2.35
CA MET A 112 11.56 6.37 -1.25
C MET A 112 12.28 6.41 0.11
N ASN A 113 11.83 7.32 0.99
CA ASN A 113 12.29 7.31 2.37
C ASN A 113 11.59 6.19 3.19
N PRO A 114 12.08 5.84 4.39
CA PRO A 114 11.51 4.78 5.24
C PRO A 114 10.00 4.84 5.45
N TYR A 115 9.46 6.06 5.60
CA TYR A 115 8.03 6.27 5.85
C TYR A 115 7.21 5.97 4.60
N GLN A 116 7.68 6.38 3.42
CA GLN A 116 7.04 6.08 2.14
C GLN A 116 7.07 4.57 1.85
N ILE A 117 8.20 3.90 2.12
CA ILE A 117 8.32 2.44 1.95
C ILE A 117 7.32 1.72 2.84
N VAL A 118 7.25 2.07 4.13
CA VAL A 118 6.32 1.45 5.08
C VAL A 118 4.87 1.72 4.65
N ALA A 119 4.53 2.96 4.28
CA ALA A 119 3.20 3.30 3.79
C ALA A 119 2.81 2.49 2.54
N LEU A 120 3.75 2.29 1.61
CA LEU A 120 3.50 1.49 0.41
C LEU A 120 3.34 0.00 0.73
N CYS A 121 4.16 -0.56 1.62
CA CYS A 121 4.01 -1.95 2.06
C CYS A 121 2.65 -2.19 2.75
N VAL A 122 2.25 -1.30 3.65
CA VAL A 122 0.96 -1.40 4.36
C VAL A 122 -0.19 -1.27 3.37
N ALA A 123 -0.17 -0.24 2.52
CA ALA A 123 -1.22 -0.07 1.51
C ALA A 123 -1.32 -1.29 0.60
N ALA A 124 -0.19 -1.81 0.11
CA ALA A 124 -0.18 -2.98 -0.77
C ALA A 124 -0.75 -4.23 -0.11
N GLN A 125 -0.50 -4.41 1.19
CA GLN A 125 -1.07 -5.50 1.98
C GLN A 125 -2.59 -5.40 2.11
N PHE A 126 -3.12 -4.21 2.41
CA PHE A 126 -4.57 -4.00 2.55
C PHE A 126 -5.32 -4.00 1.22
N THR A 127 -4.63 -3.75 0.10
CA THR A 127 -5.21 -3.80 -1.24
C THR A 127 -4.91 -5.07 -2.01
N SER A 128 -4.07 -5.96 -1.48
CA SER A 128 -3.46 -7.09 -2.20
C SER A 128 -2.90 -6.69 -3.58
N SER A 129 -2.33 -5.49 -3.67
CA SER A 129 -1.98 -4.85 -4.95
C SER A 129 -0.82 -3.89 -4.76
N LEU A 130 0.17 -3.92 -5.66
CA LEU A 130 1.17 -2.88 -5.79
C LEU A 130 0.64 -1.70 -6.63
N LEU A 131 -0.10 -2.00 -7.70
CA LEU A 131 -0.51 -1.00 -8.68
C LEU A 131 -1.51 0.01 -8.11
N LEU A 132 -2.48 -0.45 -7.31
CA LEU A 132 -3.52 0.41 -6.76
C LEU A 132 -2.97 1.48 -5.78
N PRO A 133 -2.13 1.14 -4.79
CA PRO A 133 -1.47 2.13 -3.95
C PRO A 133 -0.59 3.10 -4.73
N LEU A 134 0.19 2.63 -5.71
CA LEU A 134 1.01 3.51 -6.55
C LEU A 134 0.14 4.51 -7.32
N ALA A 135 -0.94 4.05 -7.94
CA ALA A 135 -1.88 4.91 -8.65
C ALA A 135 -2.51 5.97 -7.72
N LEU A 136 -2.94 5.56 -6.52
CA LEU A 136 -3.47 6.47 -5.51
C LEU A 136 -2.43 7.52 -5.08
N PHE A 137 -1.21 7.10 -4.82
CA PHE A 137 -0.14 7.95 -4.31
C PHE A 137 0.40 8.94 -5.35
N HIS A 138 0.34 8.57 -6.63
CA HIS A 138 0.66 9.44 -7.76
C HIS A 138 -0.53 10.27 -8.26
N GLY A 139 -1.71 10.13 -7.63
CA GLY A 139 -2.90 10.93 -7.95
C GLY A 139 -3.59 10.55 -9.27
N VAL A 140 -3.38 9.32 -9.74
CA VAL A 140 -4.06 8.75 -10.93
C VAL A 140 -5.53 8.49 -10.60
N VAL A 141 -5.80 8.03 -9.38
CA VAL A 141 -7.14 7.87 -8.81
C VAL A 141 -7.20 8.55 -7.46
N ASP A 142 -8.39 9.02 -7.07
CA ASP A 142 -8.60 9.57 -5.74
C ASP A 142 -8.84 8.47 -4.69
N LEU A 143 -8.79 8.86 -3.41
CA LEU A 143 -8.95 7.94 -2.29
C LEU A 143 -10.33 7.23 -2.29
N PRO A 144 -11.47 7.91 -2.50
CA PRO A 144 -12.76 7.24 -2.64
C PRO A 144 -12.79 6.20 -3.76
N THR A 145 -12.23 6.51 -4.93
CA THR A 145 -12.16 5.56 -6.06
C THR A 145 -11.27 4.38 -5.72
N ALA A 146 -10.10 4.60 -5.10
CA ALA A 146 -9.22 3.51 -4.68
C ALA A 146 -9.88 2.56 -3.67
N LEU A 147 -10.61 3.11 -2.68
CA LEU A 147 -11.38 2.32 -1.72
C LEU A 147 -12.54 1.57 -2.40
N GLN A 148 -13.22 2.19 -3.36
CA GLN A 148 -14.26 1.56 -4.15
C GLN A 148 -13.72 0.37 -4.95
N ILE A 149 -12.57 0.54 -5.61
CA ILE A 149 -11.89 -0.55 -6.32
C ILE A 149 -11.56 -1.70 -5.35
N ASN A 150 -10.96 -1.38 -4.19
CA ASN A 150 -10.54 -2.40 -3.22
C ASN A 150 -11.71 -3.25 -2.71
N ARG A 151 -12.88 -2.64 -2.45
CA ARG A 151 -14.05 -3.34 -1.89
C ARG A 151 -15.06 -3.79 -2.95
N ALA A 152 -14.79 -3.63 -4.24
CA ALA A 152 -15.80 -3.85 -5.29
C ALA A 152 -16.42 -5.25 -5.22
N GLU A 153 -15.60 -6.29 -5.07
CA GLU A 153 -16.06 -7.68 -4.99
C GLU A 153 -16.78 -7.97 -3.68
N GLU A 154 -16.27 -7.44 -2.56
CA GLU A 154 -16.93 -7.57 -1.25
C GLU A 154 -18.31 -6.91 -1.26
N MET A 155 -18.43 -5.71 -1.82
CA MET A 155 -19.70 -5.00 -1.90
C MET A 155 -20.71 -5.74 -2.76
N HIS A 156 -20.26 -6.35 -3.87
CA HIS A 156 -21.12 -7.22 -4.66
C HIS A 156 -21.59 -8.44 -3.85
N ASN A 157 -20.68 -9.11 -3.15
CA ASN A 157 -21.02 -10.26 -2.31
C ASN A 157 -21.98 -9.89 -1.18
N ILE A 158 -21.81 -8.72 -0.55
CA ILE A 158 -22.73 -8.20 0.46
C ILE A 158 -24.12 -7.93 -0.14
N THR A 159 -24.18 -7.41 -1.36
CA THR A 159 -25.45 -7.15 -2.05
C THR A 159 -26.20 -8.46 -2.34
N GLU A 160 -25.49 -9.51 -2.73
CA GLU A 160 -26.09 -10.81 -3.09
C GLU A 160 -26.41 -11.68 -1.88
N ALA A 161 -25.50 -11.75 -0.89
CA ALA A 161 -25.55 -12.71 0.21
C ALA A 161 -25.82 -12.08 1.58
N GLY A 162 -25.88 -10.76 1.66
CA GLY A 162 -26.07 -10.02 2.90
C GLY A 162 -24.76 -9.68 3.63
N MET A 163 -24.87 -8.72 4.53
CA MET A 163 -23.78 -8.25 5.39
C MET A 163 -23.54 -9.24 6.55
N VAL A 164 -22.28 -9.52 6.84
CA VAL A 164 -21.87 -10.23 8.07
C VAL A 164 -21.34 -9.19 9.06
N GLU A 165 -22.16 -8.88 10.07
CA GLU A 165 -21.81 -7.96 11.15
C GLU A 165 -20.60 -8.48 11.95
N GLY A 166 -19.71 -7.56 12.36
CA GLY A 166 -18.47 -7.89 13.06
C GLY A 166 -17.35 -8.44 12.16
N TYR A 167 -17.58 -8.58 10.85
CA TYR A 167 -16.54 -8.96 9.90
C TYR A 167 -16.35 -7.87 8.83
N HIS A 168 -17.35 -7.64 7.98
CA HIS A 168 -17.24 -6.70 6.86
C HIS A 168 -17.10 -5.25 7.33
N ASP A 169 -17.81 -4.86 8.39
CA ASP A 169 -17.78 -3.52 8.99
C ASP A 169 -16.43 -3.20 9.65
N ILE A 170 -15.89 -4.14 10.42
CA ILE A 170 -14.56 -4.01 11.04
C ILE A 170 -13.48 -3.95 9.96
N ARG A 171 -13.58 -4.81 8.94
CA ARG A 171 -12.62 -4.84 7.83
C ARG A 171 -12.65 -3.54 7.03
N GLU A 172 -13.83 -3.02 6.72
CA GLU A 172 -13.98 -1.74 6.03
C GLU A 172 -13.36 -0.60 6.84
N ALA A 173 -13.65 -0.53 8.15
CA ALA A 173 -13.10 0.49 9.02
C ALA A 173 -11.56 0.44 9.07
N ASP A 174 -10.97 -0.76 9.16
CA ASP A 174 -9.51 -0.95 9.21
C ASP A 174 -8.85 -0.58 7.88
N VAL A 175 -9.38 -1.08 6.75
CA VAL A 175 -8.90 -0.75 5.40
C VAL A 175 -8.93 0.76 5.16
N VAL A 176 -10.06 1.41 5.46
CA VAL A 176 -10.21 2.87 5.28
C VAL A 176 -9.17 3.60 6.13
N THR A 177 -9.07 3.25 7.41
CA THR A 177 -8.13 3.89 8.36
C THR A 177 -6.69 3.76 7.89
N LYS A 178 -6.28 2.56 7.49
CA LYS A 178 -4.89 2.26 7.08
C LYS A 178 -4.55 2.89 5.73
N ILE A 179 -5.41 2.79 4.72
CA ILE A 179 -5.15 3.40 3.41
C ILE A 179 -5.13 4.93 3.51
N CYS A 180 -6.04 5.54 4.30
CA CYS A 180 -6.00 6.99 4.57
C CYS A 180 -4.67 7.41 5.18
N ALA A 181 -4.22 6.72 6.22
CA ALA A 181 -2.96 7.01 6.89
C ALA A 181 -1.75 6.84 5.95
N CYS A 182 -1.75 5.82 5.09
CA CYS A 182 -0.70 5.61 4.11
C CYS A 182 -0.67 6.72 3.05
N ALA A 183 -1.83 7.10 2.51
CA ALA A 183 -1.94 8.20 1.55
C ALA A 183 -1.51 9.55 2.15
N MET A 184 -1.88 9.80 3.41
CA MET A 184 -1.45 10.98 4.15
C MET A 184 0.05 10.97 4.42
N THR A 185 0.61 9.83 4.84
CA THR A 185 2.05 9.67 5.06
C THR A 185 2.82 9.93 3.76
N TRP A 186 2.39 9.34 2.66
CA TRP A 186 3.02 9.52 1.35
C TRP A 186 3.13 11.00 0.97
N LYS A 187 2.02 11.75 1.11
CA LYS A 187 1.98 13.19 0.83
C LYS A 187 2.87 14.00 1.78
N LEU A 188 2.80 13.72 3.08
CA LEU A 188 3.53 14.46 4.10
C LEU A 188 5.05 14.24 4.03
N MET A 189 5.48 13.10 3.48
CA MET A 189 6.89 12.69 3.42
C MET A 189 7.52 12.88 2.04
N ALA A 190 6.78 13.37 1.04
CA ALA A 190 7.25 13.53 -0.34
C ALA A 190 8.51 14.41 -0.47
N ASN A 191 8.63 15.46 0.36
CA ASN A 191 9.75 16.39 0.33
C ASN A 191 10.81 16.14 1.41
N VAL A 192 10.75 14.99 2.09
CA VAL A 192 11.69 14.63 3.14
C VAL A 192 12.74 13.68 2.57
N PRO A 193 14.01 14.13 2.44
CA PRO A 193 15.05 13.29 1.85
C PRO A 193 15.43 12.15 2.80
N LEU A 194 15.86 11.04 2.21
CA LEU A 194 16.33 9.86 2.94
C LEU A 194 17.38 10.24 4.01
N SER A 195 18.36 11.08 3.67
CA SER A 195 19.41 11.52 4.61
C SER A 195 18.86 12.12 5.91
N LYS A 196 17.77 12.90 5.82
CA LYS A 196 17.12 13.51 6.99
C LYS A 196 16.38 12.48 7.84
N CYS A 197 15.73 11.50 7.21
CA CYS A 197 15.13 10.38 7.93
C CYS A 197 16.19 9.52 8.63
N LEU A 198 17.34 9.35 7.99
CA LEU A 198 18.42 8.51 8.50
C LEU A 198 19.23 9.16 9.63
N ALA A 199 19.19 10.49 9.77
CA ALA A 199 19.88 11.24 10.83
C ALA A 199 19.22 11.10 12.22
N MET A 200 18.00 10.58 12.30
CA MET A 200 17.34 10.34 13.58
C MET A 200 17.90 9.11 14.30
N PRO A 201 18.01 9.13 15.64
CA PRO A 201 18.32 7.94 16.42
C PRO A 201 17.30 6.84 16.09
N ARG A 202 17.78 5.67 15.64
CA ARG A 202 16.93 4.51 15.35
C ARG A 202 16.91 3.59 16.55
N ALA A 203 15.84 2.81 16.67
CA ALA A 203 15.84 1.68 17.59
C ALA A 203 16.92 0.70 17.11
N SER A 204 17.87 0.37 17.98
CA SER A 204 18.91 -0.62 17.68
C SER A 204 18.24 -1.95 17.33
N SER A 205 18.55 -2.51 16.17
CA SER A 205 18.14 -3.88 15.85
C SER A 205 19.16 -4.84 16.47
N PRO A 206 18.77 -5.99 17.03
CA PRO A 206 19.73 -7.02 17.44
C PRO A 206 20.58 -7.56 16.27
N LEU A 207 20.24 -7.23 15.02
CA LEU A 207 21.08 -7.50 13.84
C LEU A 207 22.24 -6.51 13.67
N ASP A 208 22.18 -5.32 14.28
CA ASP A 208 23.27 -4.34 14.23
C ASP A 208 24.45 -4.73 15.15
N ASP A 209 24.25 -5.67 16.09
CA ASP A 209 25.27 -6.17 17.02
C ASP A 209 26.09 -7.37 16.46
N VAL A 210 25.71 -7.92 15.31
CA VAL A 210 26.33 -9.13 14.75
C VAL A 210 27.62 -8.83 13.98
N ASP A 211 27.82 -7.59 13.53
CA ASP A 211 29.04 -7.14 12.86
C ASP A 211 30.12 -6.60 13.84
N GLY A 212 29.93 -6.83 15.14
CA GLY A 212 30.75 -6.28 16.23
C GLY A 212 31.62 -7.28 17.00
N VAL A 213 31.98 -8.44 16.42
CA VAL A 213 32.94 -9.40 17.00
C VAL A 213 33.96 -9.88 15.98
#